data_AF-A0A7W2NGZ0-F1
#
_entry.id   AF-A0A7W2NGZ0-F1
#
_cell.length_a   1.000
_cell.length_b   1.000
_cell.length_c   1.000
_cell.angle_alpha   90.00
_cell.angle_beta   90.00
_cell.angle_gamma   90.00
#
_symmetry.space_group_name_H-M   'P 1'
#
loop_
_entity.id
_entity.type
_entity.pdbx_description
1 polymer ?
#
loop_
_entity_poly.entity_id
_entity_poly.type
_entity_poly.pdbx_seq_one_letter_code
_entity_poly.pdbx_strand_id
1 'polypeptide(L)'
;MAIQNITDSALLVNKSRRTIQRYIADGKLTMARDTLGKPQIDTTELIRVFGPLSKVSQKIIAKKSQGVAAKSSKKNSINLTPDELEGIITRAVEKALSKAIPLLIEHKKTAPIVEEIIPTTPVDHKKRKAILPINKPFIAKKKERKNGYAAAFGLPNVITEVIHLQIMKLHGEGLTSREIEKDVSVSLASIQRTINVSA
;
A
#
# COMPACT_ATOMS: atom_id res chain seq x y z
N MET A 1 9.89 32.46 -0.15
CA MET A 1 9.51 31.76 -1.39
C MET A 1 8.77 30.49 -0.99
N ALA A 2 7.73 30.10 -1.72
CA ALA A 2 7.00 28.88 -1.40
C ALA A 2 7.64 27.70 -2.15
N ILE A 3 7.99 26.65 -1.42
CA ILE A 3 8.64 25.46 -1.98
C ILE A 3 7.60 24.38 -2.21
N GLN A 4 7.59 23.79 -3.40
CA GLN A 4 6.60 22.81 -3.82
C GLN A 4 7.26 21.51 -4.28
N ASN A 5 6.58 20.39 -4.12
CA ASN A 5 7.05 19.12 -4.70
C ASN A 5 6.77 19.09 -6.21
N ILE A 6 7.35 18.12 -6.93
CA ILE A 6 7.18 18.00 -8.40
C ILE A 6 5.69 17.83 -8.79
N THR A 7 4.91 17.08 -8.03
CA THR A 7 3.51 16.80 -8.34
C THR A 7 2.65 18.06 -8.19
N ASP A 8 2.82 18.78 -7.09
CA ASP A 8 2.11 20.02 -6.80
C ASP A 8 2.53 21.11 -7.79
N SER A 9 3.83 21.17 -8.12
CA SER A 9 4.34 22.05 -9.18
C SER A 9 3.63 21.79 -10.51
N ALA A 10 3.48 20.52 -10.89
CA ALA A 10 2.80 20.14 -12.13
C ALA A 10 1.32 20.59 -12.14
N LEU A 11 0.64 20.47 -11.01
CA LEU A 11 -0.74 20.96 -10.84
C LEU A 11 -0.81 22.50 -10.94
N LEU A 12 0.10 23.21 -10.27
CA LEU A 12 0.14 24.67 -10.26
C LEU A 12 0.35 25.28 -11.65
N VAL A 13 1.19 24.67 -12.49
CA VAL A 13 1.42 25.16 -13.86
C VAL A 13 0.49 24.53 -14.90
N ASN A 14 -0.44 23.67 -14.47
CA ASN A 14 -1.33 22.91 -15.34
C ASN A 14 -0.58 22.15 -16.46
N LYS A 15 0.52 21.47 -16.09
CA LYS A 15 1.31 20.62 -16.99
C LYS A 15 1.45 19.23 -16.42
N SER A 16 1.78 18.27 -17.28
CA SER A 16 2.09 16.92 -16.82
C SER A 16 3.35 16.90 -15.94
N ARG A 17 3.39 15.99 -14.97
CA ARG A 17 4.60 15.72 -14.16
C ARG A 17 5.84 15.44 -15.01
N ARG A 18 5.66 14.75 -16.15
CA ARG A 18 6.74 14.45 -17.11
C ARG A 18 7.32 15.72 -17.73
N THR A 19 6.51 16.74 -17.95
CA THR A 19 6.98 18.04 -18.47
C THR A 19 7.89 18.71 -17.46
N ILE A 20 7.50 18.76 -16.18
CA ILE A 20 8.34 19.32 -15.11
C ILE A 20 9.69 18.59 -15.03
N GLN A 21 9.64 17.25 -15.01
CA GLN A 21 10.86 16.42 -14.96
C GLN A 21 11.78 16.65 -16.16
N ARG A 22 11.21 16.78 -17.37
CA ARG A 22 11.98 17.09 -18.57
C ARG A 22 12.65 18.46 -18.47
N TYR A 23 11.93 19.48 -18.01
CA TYR A 23 12.50 20.81 -17.86
C TYR A 23 13.62 20.87 -16.82
N ILE A 24 13.56 20.04 -15.78
CA ILE A 24 14.67 19.87 -14.83
C ILE A 24 15.86 19.19 -15.52
N ALA A 25 15.63 18.11 -16.28
CA ALA A 25 16.68 17.42 -17.01
C ALA A 25 17.36 18.30 -18.08
N ASP A 26 16.56 19.17 -18.72
CA ASP A 26 17.03 20.14 -19.72
C ASP A 26 17.71 21.38 -19.07
N GLY A 27 17.73 21.48 -17.74
CA GLY A 27 18.31 22.62 -17.01
C GLY A 27 17.50 23.92 -17.05
N LYS A 28 16.26 23.89 -17.55
CA LYS A 28 15.36 25.06 -17.62
C LYS A 28 14.75 25.43 -16.26
N LEU A 29 14.53 24.42 -15.42
CA LEU A 29 14.03 24.57 -14.06
C LEU A 29 15.12 24.18 -13.06
N THR A 30 15.34 25.04 -12.09
CA THR A 30 16.19 24.71 -10.94
C THR A 30 15.39 23.93 -9.91
N MET A 31 16.00 22.91 -9.34
CA MET A 31 15.39 22.05 -8.32
C MET A 31 16.34 21.94 -7.13
N ALA A 32 15.81 22.18 -5.93
CA ALA A 32 16.49 21.91 -4.67
C ALA A 32 16.13 20.51 -4.15
N ARG A 33 16.91 20.01 -3.20
CA ARG A 33 16.56 18.80 -2.44
C ARG A 33 16.34 19.18 -0.99
N ASP A 34 15.28 18.62 -0.42
CA ASP A 34 14.99 18.75 1.00
C ASP A 34 16.05 18.02 1.85
N THR A 35 16.02 18.24 3.16
CA THR A 35 16.70 17.45 4.20
C THR A 35 16.53 15.93 4.04
N LEU A 36 15.36 15.50 3.53
CA LEU A 36 15.04 14.10 3.24
C LEU A 36 15.43 13.65 1.81
N GLY A 37 16.15 14.48 1.06
CA GLY A 37 16.57 14.22 -0.33
C GLY A 37 15.45 14.30 -1.35
N LYS A 38 14.25 14.78 -0.96
CA LYS A 38 13.09 14.88 -1.86
C LYS A 38 13.23 16.09 -2.79
N PRO A 39 12.90 15.94 -4.09
CA PRO A 39 12.99 17.03 -5.05
C PRO A 39 11.92 18.11 -4.79
N GLN A 40 12.37 19.35 -4.75
CA GLN A 40 11.59 20.53 -4.41
C GLN A 40 11.90 21.67 -5.39
N ILE A 41 10.88 22.45 -5.74
CA ILE A 41 10.97 23.54 -6.72
C ILE A 41 10.34 24.79 -6.11
N ASP A 42 11.01 25.93 -6.27
CA ASP A 42 10.48 27.22 -5.83
C ASP A 42 9.37 27.72 -6.76
N THR A 43 8.34 28.34 -6.19
CA THR A 43 7.27 28.98 -6.98
C THR A 43 7.77 30.09 -7.89
N THR A 44 8.87 30.76 -7.55
CA THR A 44 9.49 31.79 -8.39
C THR A 44 10.11 31.20 -9.66
N GLU A 45 10.76 30.03 -9.57
CA GLU A 45 11.28 29.30 -10.72
C GLU A 45 10.14 28.84 -11.64
N LEU A 46 9.03 28.38 -11.05
CA LEU A 46 7.83 28.02 -11.81
C LEU A 46 7.24 29.23 -12.53
N ILE A 47 7.15 30.39 -11.87
CA ILE A 47 6.65 31.63 -12.47
C ILE A 47 7.58 32.12 -13.58
N ARG A 48 8.90 32.05 -13.38
CA ARG A 48 9.89 32.44 -14.41
C ARG A 48 9.73 31.62 -15.68
N VAL A 49 9.55 30.31 -15.53
CA VAL A 49 9.58 29.37 -16.66
C VAL A 49 8.24 29.22 -17.35
N PHE A 50 7.14 29.21 -16.60
CA PHE A 50 5.80 28.95 -17.12
C PHE A 50 4.87 30.17 -17.10
N GLY A 51 5.28 31.27 -16.47
CA GLY A 51 4.46 32.45 -16.28
C GLY A 51 3.50 32.33 -15.09
N PRO A 52 2.43 33.15 -15.05
CA PRO A 52 1.47 33.16 -13.95
C PRO A 52 0.91 31.78 -13.65
N LEU A 53 0.94 31.39 -12.37
CA LEU A 53 0.47 30.07 -11.94
C LEU A 53 -1.06 29.99 -12.02
N SER A 54 -1.57 28.80 -12.37
CA SER A 54 -2.99 28.53 -12.42
C SER A 54 -3.58 28.54 -11.00
N LYS A 55 -4.76 29.15 -10.85
CA LYS A 55 -5.56 29.03 -9.63
C LYS A 55 -6.11 27.60 -9.59
N VAL A 56 -5.37 26.68 -8.98
CA VAL A 56 -5.82 25.29 -8.84
C VAL A 56 -6.99 25.27 -7.86
N SER A 57 -8.22 25.20 -8.38
CA SER A 57 -9.35 24.77 -7.55
C SER A 57 -8.99 23.36 -7.07
N GLN A 58 -8.92 23.13 -5.76
CA GLN A 58 -8.68 21.82 -5.17
C GLN A 58 -9.88 20.92 -5.47
N LYS A 59 -10.02 20.46 -6.71
CA LYS A 59 -11.03 19.49 -7.08
C LYS A 59 -10.58 18.19 -6.44
N ILE A 60 -11.19 17.83 -5.32
CA ILE A 60 -10.97 16.57 -4.61
C ILE A 60 -11.14 15.46 -5.64
N ILE A 61 -10.03 14.89 -6.10
CA ILE A 61 -10.05 13.78 -7.04
C ILE A 61 -10.52 12.58 -6.23
N ALA A 62 -11.80 12.25 -6.32
CA ALA A 62 -12.33 10.99 -5.83
C ALA A 62 -11.52 9.87 -6.49
N LYS A 63 -10.64 9.23 -5.73
CA LYS A 63 -9.81 8.12 -6.21
C LYS A 63 -10.75 6.98 -6.58
N LYS A 64 -11.04 6.81 -7.87
CA LYS A 64 -11.60 5.58 -8.41
C LYS A 64 -10.52 4.50 -8.26
N SER A 65 -10.56 3.77 -7.15
CA SER A 65 -9.77 2.57 -6.97
C SER A 65 -10.31 1.49 -7.92
N GLN A 66 -9.47 0.97 -8.81
CA GLN A 66 -9.78 -0.27 -9.53
C GLN A 66 -9.93 -1.39 -8.50
N GLY A 67 -11.16 -1.83 -8.26
CA GLY A 67 -11.44 -2.94 -7.36
C GLY A 67 -11.00 -4.25 -7.99
N VAL A 68 -9.83 -4.76 -7.61
CA VAL A 68 -9.57 -6.19 -7.67
C VAL A 68 -10.52 -6.84 -6.67
N ALA A 69 -11.19 -7.93 -7.06
CA ALA A 69 -12.23 -8.61 -6.27
C ALA A 69 -11.71 -9.07 -4.90
N ALA A 70 -11.63 -8.16 -3.94
CA ALA A 70 -11.58 -8.47 -2.53
C ALA A 70 -12.99 -8.88 -2.15
N LYS A 71 -13.15 -10.11 -1.64
CA LYS A 71 -14.40 -10.54 -0.99
C LYS A 71 -14.82 -9.44 -0.03
N SER A 72 -15.92 -8.76 -0.35
CA SER A 72 -16.44 -7.67 0.46
C SER A 72 -16.90 -8.27 1.78
N SER A 73 -16.06 -8.23 2.81
CA SER A 73 -16.56 -8.29 4.17
C SER A 73 -17.51 -7.11 4.29
N LYS A 74 -18.83 -7.38 4.39
CA LYS A 74 -19.83 -6.35 4.67
C LYS A 74 -19.38 -5.66 5.96
N LYS A 75 -18.80 -4.46 5.82
CA LYS A 75 -18.57 -3.58 6.96
C LYS A 75 -19.94 -3.02 7.29
N ASN A 76 -20.62 -3.63 8.25
CA ASN A 76 -21.83 -3.08 8.83
C ASN A 76 -21.42 -1.87 9.68
N SER A 77 -21.17 -0.73 9.05
CA SER A 77 -21.00 0.53 9.77
C SER A 77 -22.39 0.97 10.22
N ILE A 78 -22.67 0.82 11.51
CA ILE A 78 -23.87 1.36 12.13
C ILE A 78 -23.54 2.81 12.49
N ASN A 79 -24.20 3.77 11.85
CA ASN A 79 -24.10 5.16 12.25
C ASN A 79 -25.03 5.34 13.47
N LEU A 80 -24.45 5.35 14.67
CA LEU A 80 -25.18 5.65 15.90
C LEU A 80 -25.13 7.15 16.17
N THR A 81 -26.25 7.70 16.62
CA THR A 81 -26.28 9.08 17.12
C THR A 81 -25.54 9.18 18.46
N PRO A 82 -25.03 10.37 18.85
CA PRO A 82 -24.33 10.55 20.13
C PRO A 82 -25.15 10.07 21.33
N ASP A 83 -26.46 10.36 21.34
CA ASP A 83 -27.36 9.98 22.44
C ASP A 83 -27.53 8.45 22.57
N GLU A 84 -27.56 7.72 21.45
CA GLU A 84 -27.62 6.26 21.46
C GLU A 84 -26.31 5.65 21.98
N LEU A 85 -25.17 6.26 21.64
CA LEU A 85 -23.86 5.84 22.15
C LEU A 85 -23.78 6.05 23.66
N GLU A 86 -24.23 7.21 24.15
CA GLU A 86 -24.30 7.49 25.58
C GLU A 86 -25.18 6.47 26.31
N GLY A 87 -26.37 6.15 25.77
CA GLY A 87 -27.26 5.14 26.32
C GLY A 87 -26.67 3.72 26.35
N ILE A 88 -25.86 3.34 25.33
CA ILE A 88 -25.18 2.05 25.31
C ILE A 88 -24.08 2.00 26.38
N ILE A 89 -23.31 3.09 26.51
CA ILE A 89 -22.21 3.18 27.47
C ILE A 89 -22.76 3.12 28.90
N THR A 90 -23.80 3.88 29.23
CA THR A 90 -24.38 3.90 30.59
C THR A 90 -24.88 2.51 30.99
N ARG A 91 -25.64 1.83 30.12
CA ARG A 91 -26.11 0.46 30.36
C ARG A 91 -24.97 -0.54 30.54
N ALA A 92 -23.89 -0.41 29.76
CA ALA A 92 -22.73 -1.27 29.88
C ALA A 92 -22.01 -1.08 31.23
N VAL A 93 -21.85 0.17 31.67
CA VAL A 93 -21.23 0.51 32.95
C VAL A 93 -22.09 0.02 34.12
N GLU A 94 -23.40 0.28 34.12
CA GLU A 94 -24.32 -0.22 35.16
C GLU A 94 -24.25 -1.74 35.32
N LYS A 95 -24.26 -2.47 34.19
CA LYS A 95 -24.17 -3.94 34.19
C LYS A 95 -22.81 -4.45 34.67
N ALA A 96 -21.73 -3.71 34.43
CA ALA A 96 -20.42 -4.05 34.95
C ALA A 96 -20.36 -3.85 36.47
N LEU A 97 -20.88 -2.71 36.96
CA LEU A 97 -20.91 -2.38 38.38
C LEU A 97 -21.83 -3.35 39.15
N SER A 98 -23.01 -3.68 38.63
CA SER A 98 -23.93 -4.63 39.29
C SER A 98 -23.31 -6.02 39.47
N LYS A 99 -22.39 -6.43 38.58
CA LYS A 99 -21.65 -7.68 38.69
C LYS A 99 -20.45 -7.58 39.62
N ALA A 100 -19.78 -6.43 39.68
CA ALA A 100 -18.59 -6.24 40.49
C ALA A 100 -18.90 -6.00 41.98
N ILE A 101 -19.98 -5.27 42.29
CA ILE A 101 -20.40 -4.94 43.67
C ILE A 101 -20.57 -6.18 44.58
N PRO A 102 -21.29 -7.26 44.19
CA PRO A 102 -21.43 -8.43 45.04
C PRO A 102 -20.09 -9.13 45.32
N LEU A 103 -19.18 -9.19 44.34
CA LEU A 103 -17.84 -9.77 44.50
C LEU A 103 -16.98 -9.00 45.52
N LEU A 104 -17.19 -7.69 45.65
CA LEU A 104 -16.48 -6.84 46.61
C LEU A 104 -17.10 -6.88 48.02
N ILE A 105 -18.35 -7.34 48.16
CA ILE A 105 -19.03 -7.47 49.45
C ILE A 105 -18.69 -8.80 50.11
N GLU A 106 -18.46 -9.87 49.34
CA GLU A 106 -18.06 -11.18 49.86
C GLU A 106 -16.73 -11.17 50.63
N HIS A 107 -15.87 -10.18 50.40
CA HIS A 107 -14.54 -10.09 51.04
C HIS A 107 -14.55 -9.36 52.40
N LYS A 108 -15.71 -9.07 53.01
CA LYS A 108 -15.83 -8.33 54.28
C LYS A 108 -16.16 -9.16 55.51
N LYS A 109 -15.74 -10.43 55.55
CA LYS A 109 -15.55 -11.14 56.83
C LYS A 109 -14.10 -11.58 56.96
N THR A 110 -13.34 -10.75 57.66
CA THR A 110 -12.18 -11.03 58.54
C THR A 110 -11.13 -9.93 58.37
N ALA A 111 -10.97 -9.12 59.40
CA ALA A 111 -9.82 -8.25 59.65
C ALA A 111 -8.96 -8.90 60.76
N PRO A 112 -7.79 -8.37 61.18
CA PRO A 112 -6.81 -7.45 60.55
C PRO A 112 -5.36 -8.05 60.64
N ILE A 113 -4.32 -7.32 60.20
CA ILE A 113 -3.06 -7.04 60.91
C ILE A 113 -2.02 -6.44 59.93
N VAL A 114 -1.35 -5.43 60.47
CA VAL A 114 -0.39 -4.47 59.92
C VAL A 114 0.98 -5.11 59.68
N GLU A 115 1.74 -4.67 58.67
CA GLU A 115 3.17 -4.34 58.82
C GLU A 115 3.72 -3.58 57.60
N GLU A 116 4.32 -2.42 57.91
CA GLU A 116 5.06 -1.52 57.04
C GLU A 116 6.36 -2.16 56.53
N ILE A 117 6.69 -1.97 55.25
CA ILE A 117 8.10 -2.06 54.81
C ILE A 117 8.39 -0.98 53.74
N ILE A 118 9.47 -0.25 54.03
CA ILE A 118 10.09 0.94 53.45
C ILE A 118 10.52 0.75 51.97
N PRO A 119 10.55 1.83 51.14
CA PRO A 119 10.87 1.77 49.72
C PRO A 119 12.37 1.57 49.47
N THR A 120 12.72 0.52 48.72
CA THR A 120 14.08 0.29 48.22
C THR A 120 14.15 0.46 46.70
N THR A 121 14.84 1.53 46.30
CA THR A 121 15.69 1.68 45.11
C THR A 121 15.07 1.69 43.69
N PRO A 122 15.52 2.59 42.80
CA PRO A 122 15.02 2.72 41.44
C PRO A 122 15.63 1.66 40.52
N VAL A 123 14.77 0.98 39.75
CA VAL A 123 15.15 0.01 38.73
C VAL A 123 15.65 0.76 37.48
N ASP A 124 16.88 0.42 37.09
CA ASP A 124 17.58 0.84 35.87
C ASP A 124 16.74 0.64 34.59
N HIS A 125 16.39 1.73 33.91
CA HIS A 125 15.81 1.67 32.57
C HIS A 125 16.93 1.60 31.52
N LYS A 126 17.30 0.38 31.11
CA LYS A 126 18.16 0.15 29.94
C LYS A 126 17.55 0.77 28.68
N LYS A 127 18.20 1.83 28.18
CA LYS A 127 18.00 2.45 26.86
C LYS A 127 17.91 1.37 25.76
N ARG A 128 16.74 1.24 25.12
CA ARG A 128 16.59 0.50 23.86
C ARG A 128 17.26 1.31 22.75
N LYS A 129 18.28 0.73 22.11
CA LYS A 129 18.93 1.27 20.92
C LYS A 129 17.91 1.36 19.77
N ALA A 130 17.90 2.50 19.08
CA ALA A 130 17.08 2.73 17.89
C ALA A 130 17.49 1.78 16.76
N ILE A 131 16.50 1.13 16.14
CA ILE A 131 16.68 0.26 14.97
C ILE A 131 16.85 1.18 13.76
N LEU A 132 18.04 1.17 13.15
CA LEU A 132 18.30 1.88 11.90
C LEU A 132 17.47 1.26 10.76
N PRO A 133 16.92 2.07 9.83
CA PRO A 133 16.17 1.56 8.70
C PRO A 133 17.11 0.79 7.75
N ILE A 134 16.79 -0.48 7.53
CA ILE A 134 17.46 -1.34 6.54
C ILE A 134 17.08 -0.82 5.16
N ASN A 135 17.96 -0.02 4.56
CA ASN A 135 17.90 0.35 3.15
C ASN A 135 18.17 -0.90 2.29
N LYS A 136 17.10 -1.62 1.91
CA LYS A 136 17.21 -2.70 0.93
C LYS A 136 17.29 -2.06 -0.47
N PRO A 137 18.40 -2.19 -1.20
CA PRO A 137 18.51 -1.60 -2.53
C PRO A 137 17.50 -2.28 -3.45
N PHE A 138 16.68 -1.47 -4.13
CA PHE A 138 15.81 -1.93 -5.21
C PHE A 138 16.68 -2.30 -6.40
N ILE A 139 17.08 -3.57 -6.50
CA ILE A 139 17.76 -4.09 -7.67
C ILE A 139 16.70 -4.15 -8.79
N ALA A 140 16.74 -3.16 -9.67
CA ALA A 140 15.99 -3.21 -10.92
C ALA A 140 16.45 -4.45 -11.69
N LYS A 141 15.61 -5.49 -11.76
CA LYS A 141 15.88 -6.65 -12.61
C LYS A 141 16.01 -6.14 -14.04
N LYS A 142 17.23 -6.15 -14.59
CA LYS A 142 17.50 -5.86 -16.00
C LYS A 142 16.58 -6.76 -16.82
N LYS A 143 15.75 -6.16 -17.66
CA LYS A 143 14.91 -6.88 -18.61
C LYS A 143 15.84 -7.56 -19.61
N GLU A 144 15.98 -8.86 -19.48
CA GLU A 144 16.82 -9.70 -20.34
C GLU A 144 16.48 -9.46 -21.82
N ARG A 145 17.51 -9.44 -22.68
CA ARG A 145 17.34 -9.28 -24.13
C ARG A 145 16.53 -10.48 -24.62
N LYS A 146 15.41 -10.19 -25.29
CA LYS A 146 14.43 -11.18 -25.74
C LYS A 146 14.96 -11.94 -26.97
N ASN A 147 15.93 -12.82 -26.80
CA ASN A 147 16.56 -13.57 -27.88
C ASN A 147 16.29 -15.08 -27.74
N GLY A 148 15.01 -15.49 -27.71
CA GLY A 148 14.63 -16.91 -27.59
C GLY A 148 13.30 -17.22 -28.27
N TYR A 149 12.98 -18.52 -28.40
CA TYR A 149 11.74 -19.01 -29.04
C TYR A 149 10.50 -18.24 -28.60
N ALA A 150 10.27 -18.13 -27.29
CA ALA A 150 9.12 -17.41 -26.74
C ALA A 150 9.02 -15.97 -27.26
N ALA A 151 10.14 -15.28 -27.41
CA ALA A 151 10.16 -13.91 -27.88
C ALA A 151 9.78 -13.78 -29.36
N ALA A 152 10.20 -14.73 -30.21
CA ALA A 152 9.88 -14.76 -31.63
C ALA A 152 8.37 -14.91 -31.86
N PHE A 153 7.70 -15.71 -31.02
CA PHE A 153 6.26 -15.97 -31.09
C PHE A 153 5.42 -15.11 -30.13
N GLY A 154 6.00 -14.09 -29.48
CA GLY A 154 5.24 -13.22 -28.55
C GLY A 154 4.74 -13.92 -27.27
N LEU A 155 5.29 -15.07 -26.94
CA LEU A 155 4.93 -15.90 -25.80
C LEU A 155 5.66 -15.48 -24.50
N PRO A 156 5.15 -15.85 -23.32
CA PRO A 156 5.89 -15.73 -22.06
C PRO A 156 7.22 -16.49 -22.11
N ASN A 157 8.29 -15.94 -21.52
CA ASN A 157 9.63 -16.54 -21.53
C ASN A 157 9.69 -17.97 -20.96
N VAL A 158 8.72 -18.37 -20.14
CA VAL A 158 8.63 -19.73 -19.57
C VAL A 158 8.29 -20.77 -20.65
N ILE A 159 7.75 -20.34 -21.80
CA ILE A 159 7.28 -21.22 -22.86
C ILE A 159 8.40 -21.51 -23.84
N THR A 160 8.95 -22.71 -23.70
CA THR A 160 9.87 -23.28 -24.69
C THR A 160 9.09 -23.85 -25.88
N GLU A 161 9.80 -24.16 -26.95
CA GLU A 161 9.23 -24.81 -28.14
C GLU A 161 8.48 -26.11 -27.80
N VAL A 162 9.10 -26.96 -26.97
CA VAL A 162 8.49 -28.23 -26.53
C VAL A 162 7.18 -28.00 -25.77
N ILE A 163 7.17 -27.02 -24.86
CA ILE A 163 5.98 -26.66 -24.09
C ILE A 163 4.89 -26.11 -25.02
N HIS A 164 5.26 -25.27 -25.98
CA HIS A 164 4.32 -24.71 -26.95
C HIS A 164 3.65 -25.80 -27.80
N LEU A 165 4.44 -26.72 -28.37
CA LEU A 165 3.93 -27.85 -29.15
C LEU A 165 3.02 -28.75 -28.32
N GLN A 166 3.38 -29.03 -27.07
CA GLN A 166 2.56 -29.82 -26.14
C GLN A 166 1.22 -29.13 -25.86
N ILE A 167 1.22 -27.82 -25.59
CA ILE A 167 -0.03 -27.06 -25.36
C ILE A 167 -0.90 -27.08 -26.62
N MET A 168 -0.33 -26.90 -27.81
CA MET A 168 -1.08 -26.92 -29.07
C MET A 168 -1.68 -28.30 -29.37
N LYS A 169 -0.94 -29.37 -29.09
CA LYS A 169 -1.44 -30.74 -29.24
C LYS A 169 -2.62 -31.03 -28.30
N LEU A 170 -2.45 -30.76 -27.01
CA LEU A 170 -3.50 -31.01 -26.01
C LEU A 170 -4.75 -30.15 -26.26
N HIS A 171 -4.57 -28.90 -26.67
CA HIS A 171 -5.69 -28.04 -27.05
C HIS A 171 -6.40 -28.55 -28.31
N GLY A 172 -5.66 -29.07 -29.29
CA GLY A 172 -6.23 -29.72 -30.48
C GLY A 172 -7.02 -31.00 -30.17
N GLU A 173 -6.67 -31.70 -29.08
CA GLU A 173 -7.42 -32.85 -28.54
C GLU A 173 -8.70 -32.42 -27.78
N GLY A 174 -8.97 -31.11 -27.68
CA GLY A 174 -10.17 -30.56 -27.05
C GLY A 174 -10.05 -30.33 -25.53
N LEU A 175 -8.85 -30.48 -24.96
CA LEU A 175 -8.61 -30.23 -23.54
C LEU A 175 -8.68 -28.74 -23.21
N THR A 176 -9.27 -28.43 -22.06
CA THR A 176 -9.36 -27.07 -21.56
C THR A 176 -8.02 -26.60 -20.99
N SER A 177 -7.77 -25.29 -20.95
CA SER A 177 -6.53 -24.74 -20.38
C SER A 177 -6.27 -25.15 -18.92
N ARG A 178 -7.33 -25.50 -18.16
CA ARG A 178 -7.23 -26.01 -16.78
C ARG A 178 -6.76 -27.46 -16.70
N GLU A 179 -7.11 -28.26 -17.70
CA GLU A 179 -6.64 -29.64 -17.80
C GLU A 179 -5.18 -29.65 -18.26
N ILE A 180 -4.86 -28.83 -19.26
CA ILE A 180 -3.49 -28.66 -19.76
C ILE A 180 -2.53 -28.19 -18.66
N GLU A 181 -2.97 -27.36 -17.71
CA GLU A 181 -2.14 -26.92 -16.57
C GLU A 181 -1.70 -28.07 -15.65
N LYS A 182 -2.47 -29.16 -15.59
CA LYS A 182 -2.09 -30.35 -14.81
C LYS A 182 -0.96 -31.13 -15.49
N ASP A 183 -0.98 -31.16 -16.82
CA ASP A 183 -0.02 -31.92 -17.62
C ASP A 183 1.24 -31.11 -17.92
N VAL A 184 1.09 -29.79 -18.03
CA VAL A 184 2.16 -28.86 -18.37
C VAL A 184 2.38 -27.93 -17.18
N SER A 185 3.54 -28.03 -16.52
CA SER A 185 3.90 -27.28 -15.30
C SER A 185 4.12 -25.76 -15.52
N VAL A 186 3.19 -25.10 -16.17
CA VAL A 186 3.14 -23.66 -16.46
C VAL A 186 1.81 -23.11 -15.98
N SER A 187 1.82 -21.86 -15.53
CA SER A 187 0.61 -21.17 -15.08
C SER A 187 -0.49 -21.16 -16.15
N LEU A 188 -1.75 -21.31 -15.74
CA LEU A 188 -2.94 -21.15 -16.59
C LEU A 188 -2.91 -19.91 -17.49
N ALA A 189 -2.50 -18.75 -16.94
CA ALA A 189 -2.42 -17.50 -17.69
C ALA A 189 -1.43 -17.55 -18.86
N SER A 190 -0.35 -18.32 -18.72
CA SER A 190 0.64 -18.53 -19.78
C SER A 190 0.09 -19.46 -20.85
N ILE A 191 -0.58 -20.55 -20.46
CA ILE A 191 -1.25 -21.48 -21.38
C ILE A 191 -2.30 -20.74 -22.20
N GLN A 192 -3.19 -19.99 -21.54
CA GLN A 192 -4.24 -19.22 -22.21
C GLN A 192 -3.66 -18.16 -23.15
N ARG A 193 -2.59 -17.46 -22.75
CA ARG A 193 -1.91 -16.53 -23.66
C ARG A 193 -1.32 -17.25 -24.88
N THR A 194 -0.80 -18.46 -24.71
CA THR A 194 -0.24 -19.26 -25.81
C THR A 194 -1.32 -19.63 -26.81
N ILE A 195 -2.44 -20.15 -26.32
CA ILE A 195 -3.59 -20.50 -27.15
C ILE A 195 -4.08 -19.25 -27.90
N ASN A 196 -4.26 -18.12 -27.21
CA ASN A 196 -4.75 -16.89 -27.85
C ASN A 196 -3.80 -16.30 -28.89
N VAL A 197 -2.49 -16.54 -28.77
CA VAL A 197 -1.48 -16.04 -29.73
C VAL A 197 -1.34 -16.96 -30.93
N SER A 198 -1.75 -18.22 -30.80
CA SER A 198 -1.49 -19.29 -31.78
C SER A 198 -2.75 -19.84 -32.45
N ALA A 199 -3.93 -19.47 -31.93
CA ALA A 199 -5.24 -19.67 -32.54
C ALA A 199 -5.50 -18.62 -33.63
#